data_AF-A0A3D2GQQ6-F1
#
_entry.id   AF-A0A3D2GQQ6-F1
#
_cell.length_a   1.000
_cell.length_b   1.000
_cell.length_c   1.000
_cell.angle_alpha   90.00
_cell.angle_beta   90.00
_cell.angle_gamma   90.00
#
_symmetry.space_group_name_H-M   'P 1'
#
loop_
_entity.id
_entity.type
_entity.pdbx_description
1 polymer ?
#
loop_
_entity_poly.entity_id
_entity_poly.type
_entity_poly.pdbx_seq_one_letter_code
_entity_poly.pdbx_strand_id
1 'polypeptide(L)'
;KAGSDVSVQIGSDNYDLFTQGDTAWTRDGETDRSLVGSIRKGSRMVTRGTSSRGTLTTDTYSLSGSSAAYEAIGKACGVSP
;
A
#
# COMPACT_ATOMS: atom_id res chain seq x y z
N LYS A 1 -3.23 13.30 -6.88
CA LYS A 1 -2.73 14.67 -7.16
C LYS A 1 -1.79 15.00 -6.02
N ALA A 2 -0.69 15.72 -6.23
CA ALA A 2 0.20 16.04 -5.12
C ALA A 2 -0.55 16.76 -3.98
N GLY A 3 -0.19 16.46 -2.73
CA GLY A 3 -0.80 17.08 -1.55
C GLY A 3 -2.24 16.66 -1.26
N SER A 4 -2.71 15.52 -1.80
CA SER A 4 -3.96 14.88 -1.37
C SER A 4 -3.71 13.62 -0.54
N ASP A 5 -4.72 13.21 0.22
CA ASP A 5 -4.73 11.91 0.90
C ASP A 5 -5.18 10.78 -0.04
N VAL A 6 -4.71 9.57 0.27
CA VAL A 6 -5.10 8.31 -0.37
C VAL A 6 -5.47 7.33 0.75
N SER A 7 -6.68 6.77 0.66
CA SER A 7 -7.13 5.75 1.61
C SER A 7 -6.84 4.36 1.04
N VAL A 8 -6.23 3.49 1.85
CA VAL A 8 -5.94 2.09 1.52
C VAL A 8 -6.68 1.19 2.49
N GLN A 9 -7.41 0.20 1.98
CA GLN A 9 -8.15 -0.78 2.77
C GLN A 9 -7.70 -2.20 2.42
N ILE A 10 -7.37 -3.00 3.44
CA ILE A 10 -7.01 -4.41 3.32
C ILE A 10 -7.73 -5.19 4.42
N GLY A 11 -8.74 -5.98 4.05
CA GLY A 11 -9.60 -6.62 5.04
C GLY A 11 -10.33 -5.58 5.91
N SER A 12 -10.12 -5.65 7.23
CA SER A 12 -10.61 -4.66 8.20
C SER A 12 -9.67 -3.46 8.41
N ASP A 13 -8.43 -3.55 7.93
CA ASP A 13 -7.41 -2.53 8.16
C ASP A 13 -7.58 -1.38 7.19
N ASN A 14 -7.41 -0.15 7.68
CA ASN A 14 -7.50 1.08 6.89
C ASN A 14 -6.29 1.96 7.19
N TYR A 15 -5.75 2.57 6.15
CA TYR A 15 -4.57 3.43 6.21
C TYR A 15 -4.82 4.71 5.40
N ASP A 16 -4.41 5.85 5.95
CA ASP A 16 -4.40 7.13 5.26
C ASP A 16 -2.97 7.52 4.90
N LEU A 17 -2.70 7.54 3.60
CA LEU A 17 -1.42 7.90 3.01
C LEU A 17 -1.51 9.34 2.48
N PHE A 18 -0.38 10.02 2.38
CA PHE A 18 -0.29 11.33 1.75
C PHE A 18 0.48 11.22 0.43
N THR A 19 0.12 12.05 -0.54
CA THR A 19 0.79 12.05 -1.85
C THR A 19 1.93 13.05 -1.91
N GLN A 20 3.07 12.60 -2.44
CA GLN A 20 4.20 13.43 -2.82
C GLN A 20 4.60 13.09 -4.26
N GLY A 21 4.33 14.01 -5.19
CA GLY A 21 4.41 13.72 -6.62
C GLY A 21 3.39 12.65 -7.02
N ASP A 22 3.88 11.57 -7.62
CA ASP A 22 3.08 10.43 -8.08
C ASP A 22 3.05 9.25 -7.08
N THR A 23 3.70 9.41 -5.92
CA THR A 23 3.78 8.37 -4.88
C THR A 23 2.87 8.70 -3.70
N ALA A 24 2.23 7.68 -3.12
CA ALA A 24 1.52 7.77 -1.84
C ALA A 24 2.37 7.15 -0.74
N TRP A 25 2.62 7.90 0.33
CA TRP A 25 3.50 7.53 1.44
C TRP A 25 2.71 7.37 2.74
N THR A 26 3.14 6.43 3.56
CA THR A 26 2.76 6.34 4.97
C THR A 26 3.42 7.47 5.76
N ARG A 27 2.80 7.90 6.87
CA ARG A 27 3.29 9.06 7.65
C ARG A 27 4.51 8.76 8.51
N ASP A 28 4.70 7.49 8.86
CA ASP A 28 5.75 7.03 9.76
C ASP A 28 6.07 5.55 9.51
N GLY A 29 7.18 5.08 10.08
CA GLY A 29 7.65 3.71 9.88
C GLY A 29 6.84 2.65 10.62
N GLU A 30 6.06 2.98 11.65
CA GLU A 30 5.19 2.01 12.31
C GLU A 30 3.99 1.69 11.41
N THR A 31 3.36 2.73 10.87
CA THR A 31 2.29 2.64 9.87
C THR A 31 2.77 1.90 8.63
N ASP A 32 4.00 2.16 8.16
CA ASP A 32 4.59 1.46 7.02
C ASP A 32 4.72 -0.06 7.25
N ARG A 33 5.28 -0.46 8.40
CA ARG A 33 5.41 -1.88 8.76
C ARG A 33 4.05 -2.55 8.90
N SER A 34 3.07 -1.86 9.48
CA SER A 34 1.69 -2.34 9.59
C SER A 34 1.08 -2.59 8.22
N LEU A 35 1.15 -1.60 7.32
CA LEU A 35 0.63 -1.71 5.95
C LEU A 35 1.30 -2.86 5.18
N VAL A 36 2.63 -2.98 5.22
CA VAL A 36 3.35 -4.11 4.59
C VAL A 36 2.90 -5.44 5.18
N GLY A 37 2.72 -5.52 6.50
CA GLY A 37 2.18 -6.70 7.18
C GLY A 37 0.80 -7.11 6.65
N SER A 38 -0.09 -6.15 6.48
CA SER A 38 -1.44 -6.40 5.94
C SER A 38 -1.41 -6.73 4.45
N ILE A 39 -0.52 -6.14 3.65
CA ILE A 39 -0.32 -6.52 2.24
C ILE A 39 0.13 -7.99 2.12
N ARG A 40 1.02 -8.45 2.99
CA ARG A 40 1.53 -9.84 2.97
C ARG A 40 0.47 -10.86 3.37
N LYS A 41 -0.41 -10.51 4.32
CA LYS A 41 -1.42 -11.43 4.88
C LYS A 41 -2.78 -11.35 4.18
N GLY A 42 -3.06 -10.22 3.54
CA GLY A 42 -4.33 -9.94 2.89
C GLY A 42 -4.47 -10.64 1.53
N SER A 43 -5.70 -10.69 1.03
CA SER A 43 -6.02 -11.24 -0.29
C SER A 43 -6.42 -10.18 -1.32
N ARG A 44 -6.83 -8.99 -0.85
CA ARG A 44 -7.32 -7.89 -1.69
C ARG A 44 -7.04 -6.55 -1.01
N MET A 45 -6.60 -5.58 -1.81
CA MET A 45 -6.41 -4.19 -1.40
C MET A 45 -7.30 -3.27 -2.23
N VAL A 46 -7.93 -2.28 -1.59
CA VAL A 46 -8.65 -1.21 -2.26
C VAL A 46 -7.97 0.11 -1.97
N THR A 47 -7.63 0.87 -3.01
CA THR A 47 -7.04 2.19 -2.88
C THR A 47 -8.00 3.23 -3.44
N ARG A 48 -8.23 4.31 -2.68
CA ARG A 48 -9.08 5.44 -3.08
C ARG A 48 -8.26 6.71 -3.05
N GLY A 49 -8.16 7.38 -4.19
CA GLY A 49 -7.36 8.59 -4.34
C GLY A 49 -7.92 9.52 -5.40
N THR A 50 -7.48 10.77 -5.41
CA THR A 50 -7.88 11.74 -6.44
C THR A 50 -6.77 11.87 -7.49
N SER A 51 -7.04 11.57 -8.75
CA SER A 51 -6.07 11.75 -9.85
C SER A 51 -5.71 13.22 -10.06
N SER A 52 -4.64 13.50 -10.82
CA SER A 52 -4.27 14.87 -11.21
C SER A 52 -5.38 15.61 -11.98
N ARG A 53 -6.29 14.86 -12.63
CA ARG A 53 -7.47 15.40 -13.34
C ARG A 53 -8.66 15.71 -12.43
N GLY A 54 -8.54 15.50 -11.11
CA GLY A 54 -9.61 15.73 -10.15
C GLY A 54 -10.62 14.59 -10.01
N THR A 55 -10.46 13.49 -10.75
CA THR A 55 -11.34 12.31 -10.65
C THR A 55 -10.98 11.48 -9.42
N LEU A 56 -11.96 11.17 -8.58
CA LEU A 56 -11.84 10.16 -7.54
C LEU A 56 -11.75 8.77 -8.19
N THR A 57 -10.64 8.07 -7.97
CA THR A 57 -10.43 6.70 -8.44
C THR A 57 -10.58 5.72 -7.29
N THR A 58 -11.04 4.52 -7.63
CA THR A 58 -11.04 3.37 -6.73
C THR A 58 -10.40 2.22 -7.46
N ASP A 59 -9.20 1.86 -7.04
CA ASP A 59 -8.43 0.79 -7.65
C ASP A 59 -8.43 -0.41 -6.70
N THR A 60 -8.63 -1.60 -7.26
CA THR A 60 -8.65 -2.84 -6.48
C THR A 60 -7.58 -3.79 -6.99
N TYR A 61 -6.72 -4.23 -6.08
CA TYR A 61 -5.61 -5.11 -6.38
C TYR A 61 -5.79 -6.45 -5.68
N SER A 62 -5.52 -7.54 -6.41
CA SER A 62 -5.30 -8.84 -5.79
C SER A 62 -3.96 -8.82 -5.06
N LEU A 63 -3.93 -9.39 -3.86
CA LEU A 63 -2.70 -9.57 -3.08
C LEU A 63 -2.19 -11.02 -3.14
N SER A 64 -2.78 -11.85 -4.01
CA SER A 64 -2.29 -13.22 -4.20
C SER A 64 -0.82 -13.20 -4.63
N GLY A 65 0.02 -13.94 -3.90
CA GLY A 65 1.46 -14.02 -4.14
C GLY A 65 2.30 -12.92 -3.48
N SER A 66 1.71 -11.94 -2.79
CA SER A 66 2.44 -10.84 -2.13
C SER A 66 3.43 -11.36 -1.08
N SER A 67 3.06 -12.35 -0.25
CA SER A 67 3.97 -12.94 0.74
C SER A 67 5.16 -13.63 0.09
N ALA A 68 4.91 -14.44 -0.95
CA ALA A 68 5.97 -15.15 -1.67
C ALA A 68 6.94 -14.17 -2.36
N ALA A 69 6.42 -13.09 -2.94
CA ALA A 69 7.24 -12.04 -3.53
C ALA A 69 8.10 -11.32 -2.47
N TYR A 70 7.52 -11.02 -1.30
CA TYR A 70 8.22 -10.40 -0.18
C TYR A 70 9.37 -11.29 0.35
N GLU A 71 9.12 -12.58 0.50
CA GLU A 71 10.15 -13.55 0.91
C GLU A 71 11.26 -13.68 -0.15
N ALA A 72 10.88 -13.72 -1.43
CA ALA A 72 11.83 -13.82 -2.53
C ALA A 72 12.77 -12.60 -2.59
N ILE A 73 12.24 -11.37 -2.47
CA ILE A 73 13.07 -10.16 -2.45
C ILE A 73 13.91 -10.06 -1.18
N GLY A 74 13.37 -10.46 -0.02
CA GLY A 74 14.13 -10.52 1.23
C GLY A 74 15.35 -11.44 1.11
N LYS A 75 15.15 -12.66 0.57
CA LYS A 75 16.23 -13.61 0.29
C LYS A 75 17.25 -13.05 -0.71
N ALA A 76 16.80 -12.42 -1.79
CA ALA A 76 17.69 -11.85 -2.80
C ALA A 76 18.56 -10.72 -2.24
N CYS A 77 18.04 -9.93 -1.30
CA CYS A 77 18.73 -8.82 -0.66
C CYS A 77 19.48 -9.21 0.64
N GLY A 78 19.45 -10.49 1.05
CA GLY A 78 20.08 -10.96 2.29
C GLY A 78 19.40 -10.45 3.57
N VAL A 79 18.16 -9.99 3.47
CA VAL A 79 17.32 -9.52 4.58
C VAL A 79 16.18 -10.52 4.72
N SER A 80 16.44 -11.62 5.42
CA SER A 80 15.37 -12.57 5.76
C SER A 80 14.37 -11.88 6.69
N PRO A 81 13.05 -11.96 6.41
CA PRO A 81 12.01 -11.45 7.30
C PRO A 81 12.01 -12.09 8.69
#